data_AF-A0A8S8XMY2-F1
#
_entry.id   AF-A0A8S8XMY2-F1
#
_cell.length_a   1.000
_cell.length_b   1.000
_cell.length_c   1.000
_cell.angle_alpha   90.00
_cell.angle_beta   90.00
_cell.angle_gamma   90.00
#
_symmetry.space_group_name_H-M   'P 1'
#
loop_
_entity.id
_entity.type
_entity.pdbx_description
1 polymer ?
#
loop_
_entity_poly.entity_id
_entity_poly.type
_entity_poly.pdbx_seq_one_letter_code
_entity_poly.pdbx_strand_id
1 'polypeptide(L)' 'MIKVAALTRKGFIAGDISSVMSPRTVIHWAENSQIFKDVGYSFRVTFLNKCDDVEKNTIAEYYQRCFGEDLPESLINIQI' A
#
# COMPACT_ATOMS: atom_id res chain seq x y z
N MET A 1 -6.96 -5.94 -3.76
CA MET A 1 -6.74 -5.74 -2.30
C MET A 1 -6.11 -6.95 -1.61
N ILE A 2 -6.75 -8.13 -1.61
CA ILE A 2 -6.22 -9.34 -0.92
C ILE A 2 -4.83 -9.74 -1.44
N LYS A 3 -4.59 -9.68 -2.76
CA LYS A 3 -3.28 -9.96 -3.36
C LYS A 3 -2.17 -9.05 -2.83
N VAL A 4 -2.43 -7.74 -2.72
CA VAL A 4 -1.48 -6.76 -2.11
C VAL A 4 -1.18 -7.14 -0.67
N ALA A 5 -2.22 -7.47 0.12
CA ALA A 5 -2.02 -7.91 1.50
C ALA A 5 -1.23 -9.24 1.60
N ALA A 6 -1.33 -10.12 0.61
CA ALA A 6 -0.50 -11.32 0.55
C ALA A 6 0.95 -11.00 0.21
N LEU A 7 1.20 -10.04 -0.68
CA LEU A 7 2.55 -9.57 -1.00
C LEU A 7 3.22 -8.87 0.19
N THR A 8 2.50 -8.01 0.92
CA THR A 8 3.06 -7.37 2.12
C THR A 8 3.45 -8.38 3.18
N ARG A 9 2.65 -9.43 3.39
CA ARG A 9 3.03 -10.55 4.29
C ARG A 9 4.27 -11.31 3.81
N LYS A 10 4.41 -11.53 2.50
CA LYS A 10 5.61 -12.17 1.93
C LYS A 10 6.85 -11.29 2.09
N GLY A 11 6.74 -10.01 1.77
CA GLY A 11 7.83 -9.04 1.95
C GLY A 11 8.27 -8.92 3.39
N PHE A 12 7.33 -8.97 4.35
CA PHE A 12 7.66 -9.00 5.77
C PHE A 12 8.44 -10.24 6.18
N ILE A 13 8.06 -11.42 5.70
CA ILE A 13 8.79 -12.68 5.97
C ILE A 13 10.19 -12.64 5.33
N ALA A 14 10.34 -11.99 4.16
CA ALA A 14 11.61 -11.83 3.47
C ALA A 14 12.52 -10.75 4.09
N GLY A 15 11.97 -9.87 4.94
CA GLY A 15 12.69 -8.73 5.52
C GLY A 15 12.73 -7.48 4.63
N ASP A 16 11.94 -7.44 3.55
CA ASP A 16 11.87 -6.30 2.62
C ASP A 16 11.12 -5.10 3.21
N ILE A 17 10.17 -5.37 4.11
CA ILE A 17 9.35 -4.37 4.81
C ILE A 17 9.09 -4.80 6.25
N SER A 18 8.84 -3.84 7.13
CA SER A 18 8.55 -4.05 8.55
C SER A 18 7.05 -4.03 8.88
N SER A 19 6.22 -3.53 7.95
CA SER A 19 4.77 -3.38 8.15
C SER A 19 3.95 -4.41 7.38
N VAL A 20 2.93 -4.99 8.02
CA VAL A 20 2.00 -5.95 7.38
C VAL A 20 0.55 -5.47 7.36
N MET A 21 -0.20 -5.91 6.36
CA MET A 21 -1.64 -5.70 6.32
C MET A 21 -2.38 -6.80 7.08
N SER A 22 -2.97 -6.43 8.21
CA SER A 22 -3.94 -7.28 8.93
C SER A 22 -5.25 -7.42 8.13
N PRO A 23 -6.08 -8.45 8.40
CA PRO A 23 -7.42 -8.53 7.81
C PRO A 23 -8.26 -7.26 8.03
N ARG A 24 -8.14 -6.64 9.21
CA ARG A 24 -8.81 -5.37 9.55
C ARG A 24 -8.38 -4.24 8.63
N THR A 25 -7.09 -4.13 8.35
CA THR A 25 -6.55 -3.12 7.41
C THR A 25 -7.14 -3.28 6.01
N VAL A 26 -7.32 -4.53 5.56
CA VAL A 26 -7.91 -4.82 4.24
C VAL A 26 -9.39 -4.42 4.20
N ILE A 27 -10.15 -4.66 5.27
CA ILE A 27 -11.55 -4.25 5.38
C ILE A 27 -11.67 -2.73 5.35
N HIS A 28 -10.88 -2.01 6.16
CA HIS A 28 -10.91 -0.54 6.15
C HIS A 28 -10.50 0.05 4.80
N TRP A 29 -9.56 -0.57 4.10
CA TRP A 29 -9.23 -0.14 2.74
C TRP A 29 -10.41 -0.32 1.78
N ALA A 30 -11.12 -1.44 1.87
CA ALA A 30 -12.32 -1.69 1.07
C ALA A 30 -13.42 -0.66 1.37
N GLU A 31 -13.70 -0.39 2.64
CA GLU A 31 -14.67 0.63 3.06
C GLU A 31 -14.29 2.03 2.54
N ASN A 32 -13.02 2.44 2.73
CA ASN A 32 -12.52 3.71 2.23
C ASN A 32 -12.63 3.83 0.72
N SER A 33 -12.39 2.73 -0.03
CA SER A 33 -12.55 2.74 -1.50
C SER A 33 -13.99 2.99 -1.94
N GLN A 34 -14.97 2.56 -1.14
CA GLN A 34 -16.38 2.85 -1.40
C GLN A 34 -16.76 4.28 -1.07
N ILE A 35 -16.11 4.91 -0.09
CA ILE A 35 -16.33 6.30 0.32
C ILE A 35 -15.67 7.26 -0.68
N PHE A 36 -14.37 7.11 -0.91
CA PHE A 36 -13.59 8.02 -1.76
C PHE A 36 -13.76 7.77 -3.25
N LYS A 37 -14.30 6.60 -3.65
CA LYS A 37 -14.41 6.16 -5.05
C LYS A 37 -13.05 6.12 -5.77
N ASP A 38 -11.97 5.99 -5.01
CA ASP A 38 -10.60 5.89 -5.51
C ASP A 38 -9.86 4.82 -4.68
N VAL A 39 -9.46 3.74 -5.34
CA VAL A 39 -8.80 2.60 -4.70
C VAL A 39 -7.37 2.94 -4.29
N GLY A 40 -6.65 3.72 -5.09
CA GLY A 40 -5.25 4.09 -4.85
C GLY A 40 -5.13 5.12 -3.72
N TYR A 41 -5.97 6.15 -3.73
CA TYR A 41 -6.05 7.09 -2.61
C TYR A 41 -6.44 6.39 -1.31
N SER A 42 -7.43 5.49 -1.36
CA SER A 42 -7.86 4.72 -0.19
C SER A 42 -6.75 3.83 0.36
N PHE A 43 -5.93 3.25 -0.51
CA PHE A 43 -4.77 2.45 -0.09
C PHE A 43 -3.75 3.31 0.66
N ARG A 44 -3.47 4.51 0.12
CA ARG A 44 -2.51 5.45 0.69
C ARG A 44 -2.87 5.84 2.12
N VAL A 45 -4.09 6.33 2.32
CA VAL A 45 -4.54 6.78 3.65
C VAL A 45 -4.73 5.63 4.64
N THR A 46 -5.04 4.44 4.16
CA THR A 46 -5.28 3.27 5.04
C THR A 46 -3.97 2.64 5.51
N PHE A 47 -2.98 2.52 4.62
CA PHE A 47 -1.78 1.72 4.85
C PHE A 47 -0.50 2.48 4.49
N LEU A 48 -0.30 2.86 3.22
CA LEU A 48 1.02 3.35 2.74
C LEU A 48 1.56 4.55 3.53
N ASN A 49 0.70 5.51 3.88
CA ASN A 49 1.11 6.72 4.59
C ASN A 49 1.57 6.46 6.02
N LYS A 50 1.28 5.28 6.57
CA LYS A 50 1.66 4.86 7.92
C LYS A 50 2.94 4.01 7.94
N CYS A 51 3.47 3.65 6.77
CA CYS A 51 4.69 2.88 6.65
C CYS A 51 5.91 3.81 6.62
N ASP A 52 7.09 3.26 6.94
CA ASP A 52 8.34 3.99 6.87
C ASP A 52 8.64 4.43 5.43
N ASP A 53 9.19 5.64 5.28
CA ASP A 53 9.43 6.24 3.96
C ASP A 53 10.36 5.39 3.07
N VAL A 54 11.33 4.70 3.69
CA VAL A 54 12.27 3.81 2.98
C VAL A 54 11.58 2.58 2.38
N GLU A 55 10.44 2.17 2.94
CA GLU A 55 9.69 0.98 2.49
C GLU A 55 8.56 1.34 1.51
N LYS A 56 8.15 2.62 1.44
CA LYS A 56 7.01 3.06 0.62
C LYS A 56 7.16 2.70 -0.85
N ASN A 57 8.38 2.74 -1.40
CA ASN A 57 8.64 2.35 -2.78
C ASN A 57 8.36 0.86 -3.02
N THR A 58 8.86 0.00 -2.12
CA THR A 58 8.61 -1.46 -2.17
C THR A 58 7.11 -1.77 -2.03
N ILE A 59 6.42 -1.09 -1.12
CA ILE A 59 4.98 -1.27 -0.91
C ILE A 59 4.16 -0.76 -2.11
N ALA A 60 4.57 0.37 -2.72
CA ALA A 60 3.96 0.90 -3.92
C ALA A 60 4.14 -0.06 -5.11
N GLU A 61 5.30 -0.71 -5.21
CA GLU A 61 5.52 -1.77 -6.19
C GLU A 61 4.55 -2.96 -5.98
N TYR A 62 4.31 -3.38 -4.73
CA TYR A 62 3.33 -4.43 -4.45
C TYR A 62 1.91 -4.05 -4.88
N TYR A 63 1.54 -2.78 -4.72
CA TYR A 63 0.29 -2.24 -5.23
C TYR A 63 0.27 -2.30 -6.77
N GLN A 64 1.31 -1.77 -7.42
CA GLN A 64 1.44 -1.70 -8.88
C GLN A 64 1.43 -3.09 -9.53
N ARG A 65 2.12 -4.08 -8.96
CA ARG A 65 2.06 -5.48 -9.42
C ARG A 65 0.67 -6.11 -9.32
N CYS A 66 -0.20 -5.61 -8.43
CA CYS A 66 -1.54 -6.16 -8.24
C CYS A 66 -2.64 -5.42 -9.00
N PHE A 67 -2.49 -4.11 -9.21
CA PHE A 67 -3.50 -3.25 -9.83
C PHE A 67 -3.09 -2.73 -11.20
N GLY A 68 -1.81 -2.78 -11.56
CA GLY A 68 -1.29 -2.24 -12.82
C GLY A 68 -1.24 -0.72 -12.86
N GLU A 69 -1.40 -0.06 -11.71
CA GLU A 69 -1.49 1.40 -11.59
C GLU A 69 -0.41 1.90 -10.63
N ASP A 70 0.24 3.00 -11.01
CA ASP A 70 1.18 3.71 -10.14
C ASP A 70 0.44 4.59 -9.14
N LEU A 71 1.01 4.74 -7.94
CA LEU A 71 0.48 5.63 -6.93
C LEU A 71 1.11 7.02 -7.10
N PRO A 72 0.32 8.10 -7.17
CA PRO A 72 0.84 9.45 -7.42
C PRO A 72 1.91 9.92 -6.41
N GLU A 73 1.88 9.39 -5.17
CA GLU A 73 2.76 9.82 -4.09
C GLU A 73 3.93 8.89 -3.79
N SER A 74 4.08 7.75 -4.49
CA SER A 74 5.37 7.04 -4.47
C SER A 74 6.50 7.86 -5.12
N LEU A 75 6.15 8.99 -5.77
CA LEU A 75 7.06 9.96 -6.37
C LEU A 75 7.33 11.19 -5.49
N ILE A 76 6.81 11.30 -4.25
CA ILE A 76 7.09 12.47 -3.38
C ILE A 76 8.55 12.49 -2.84
N ASN A 77 9.41 11.58 -3.29
CA ASN A 77 10.85 11.73 -3.13
C ASN A 77 11.52 12.64 -4.20
N ILE A 78 10.74 13.50 -4.89
CA ILE A 78 11.32 14.60 -5.68
C ILE A 78 11.48 15.80 -4.74
N GLN A 79 12.72 15.95 -4.27
CA GLN A 79 13.31 17.17 -3.70
C GLN A 79 12.75 18.46 -4.34
N ILE A 80 12.39 19.42 -3.49
CA ILE A 80 12.59 20.84 -3.78
C ILE A 80 14.01 21.20 -3.33
#